data_AF-A0A9P4W611-F1
#
_entry.id   AF-A0A9P4W611-F1
#
_cell.length_a   1.000
_cell.length_b   1.000
_cell.length_c   1.000
_cell.angle_alpha   90.00
_cell.angle_beta   90.00
_cell.angle_gamma   90.00
#
_symmetry.space_group_name_H-M   'P 1'
#
loop_
_entity.id
_entity.type
_entity.pdbx_description
1 polymer ?
#
loop_
_entity_poly.entity_id
_entity_poly.type
_entity_poly.pdbx_seq_one_letter_code
_entity_poly.pdbx_strand_id
1 'polypeptide(L)'
;MFLRVYRKLVGEDMDTEMARRTLVLTVWLAREYGLSHTPREKPPMDALDVLEITQTALTTVEKNFQVGRYRIQTCFFIQGGFITANRPEALLKLRYRDIKVTVLRHPKNGPHNILLEWTYEFTKSFLGPKAPNTFPIPEILFDPSLVLSPHVFLLGLMFADDAFSIPGLTPERLFQLDIRPECNALDVPIREEMADLCIFRRYQKTATKRAMTNEQLPYHVLKAHMKDIGEITGFKDVARPYCLRYGAANAFDKDGNTSVDLRNLIMKHANTDVFLNHYLSRRITTDAQAVVRGLTPQEDIMQAACRMSRWIDPDRPRVLTPKQSQSVNQDPKIKMLLQQRDKIERKRSPEEYKKLQRSIRNERQALRYKLRARIRREYDKKQAKSDIERQLSGEKFAEKIKVDLGRSDYQTPQHQKLIESVMSLPGSSLSEEIKRRSSAIQAVAEYCQFEEGKISKNRSQIIRKSTKMQEAIDLDELALETAREELTRERRPLICFMCYGNEKLAIKDRTQRFTSSGNVTRHFRNRHLDKLEDGVSVNCEMCSIHLQGKMELQRHAFDVHGTVS
;
A
#
# COMPACT_ATOMS: atom_id res chain seq x y z
N MET A 1 2.71 26.48 -9.47
CA MET A 1 1.85 26.04 -10.59
C MET A 1 1.58 27.21 -11.52
N PHE A 2 1.13 28.35 -10.99
CA PHE A 2 0.90 29.60 -11.73
C PHE A 2 2.09 30.06 -12.60
N LEU A 3 3.28 30.26 -12.01
CA LEU A 3 4.49 30.67 -12.78
C LEU A 3 4.84 29.73 -13.95
N ARG A 4 4.55 28.42 -13.80
CA ARG A 4 4.78 27.43 -14.85
C ARG A 4 3.74 27.50 -15.98
N VAL A 5 2.49 27.85 -15.64
CA VAL A 5 1.42 28.07 -16.63
C VAL A 5 1.69 29.38 -17.38
N TYR A 6 2.10 30.43 -16.67
CA TYR A 6 2.50 31.70 -17.26
C TYR A 6 3.61 31.52 -18.29
N ARG A 7 4.76 30.93 -17.91
CA ARG A 7 5.86 30.70 -18.86
C ARG A 7 5.45 29.86 -20.07
N LYS A 8 4.59 28.85 -19.87
CA LYS A 8 4.08 28.02 -20.97
C LYS A 8 3.20 28.81 -21.95
N LEU A 9 2.43 29.78 -21.46
CA LEU A 9 1.53 30.59 -22.28
C LEU A 9 2.23 31.77 -22.93
N VAL A 10 3.18 32.39 -22.23
CA VAL A 10 3.81 33.66 -22.62
C VAL A 10 5.17 33.45 -23.29
N GLY A 11 5.82 32.29 -23.10
CA GLY A 11 7.11 31.96 -23.71
C GLY A 11 8.32 32.47 -22.94
N GLU A 12 8.14 33.40 -22.01
CA GLU A 12 9.18 33.99 -21.18
C GLU A 12 8.89 33.86 -19.67
N ASP A 13 9.92 34.05 -18.86
CA ASP A 13 9.77 34.10 -17.40
C ASP A 13 9.04 35.39 -16.99
N MET A 14 8.23 35.29 -15.94
CA MET A 14 7.49 36.43 -15.41
C MET A 14 8.45 37.50 -14.90
N ASP A 15 8.25 38.73 -15.33
CA ASP A 15 9.02 39.86 -14.82
C ASP A 15 8.81 40.04 -13.31
N THR A 16 9.75 40.73 -12.67
CA THR A 16 9.77 40.87 -11.20
C THR A 16 8.57 41.66 -10.67
N GLU A 17 8.06 42.62 -11.44
CA GLU A 17 6.92 43.46 -11.06
C GLU A 17 5.61 42.65 -11.07
N MET A 18 5.37 41.88 -12.13
CA MET A 18 4.23 40.98 -12.23
C MET A 18 4.30 39.85 -11.20
N ALA A 19 5.49 39.33 -10.91
CA ALA A 19 5.70 38.35 -9.85
C ALA A 19 5.31 38.90 -8.46
N ARG A 20 5.67 40.16 -8.16
CA ARG A 20 5.26 40.85 -6.93
C ARG A 20 3.75 41.05 -6.85
N ARG A 21 3.11 41.49 -7.93
CA ARG A 21 1.64 41.63 -8.00
C ARG A 21 0.92 40.32 -7.74
N THR A 22 1.46 39.22 -8.26
CA THR A 22 0.94 37.87 -8.01
C THR A 22 1.06 37.47 -6.53
N LEU A 23 2.14 37.86 -5.86
CA LEU A 23 2.32 37.62 -4.43
C LEU A 23 1.27 38.38 -3.61
N VAL A 24 0.99 39.64 -3.96
CA VAL A 24 -0.07 40.45 -3.33
C VAL A 24 -1.43 39.77 -3.49
N LEU A 25 -1.77 39.31 -4.70
CA LEU A 25 -2.97 38.50 -4.96
C LEU A 25 -3.02 37.22 -4.11
N THR A 26 -1.89 36.53 -3.97
CA THR A 26 -1.82 35.31 -3.16
C THR A 26 -2.05 35.59 -1.68
N VAL A 27 -1.51 36.70 -1.15
CA VAL A 27 -1.75 37.15 0.22
C VAL A 27 -3.20 37.58 0.41
N TRP A 28 -3.78 38.28 -0.56
CA TRP A 28 -5.18 38.68 -0.53
C TRP A 28 -6.10 37.46 -0.52
N LEU A 29 -5.90 36.49 -1.42
CA LEU A 29 -6.61 35.21 -1.44
C LEU A 29 -6.43 34.44 -0.12
N ALA A 30 -5.21 34.44 0.44
CA ALA A 30 -4.97 33.79 1.72
C ALA A 30 -5.81 34.42 2.84
N ARG A 31 -5.94 35.76 2.87
CA ARG A 31 -6.80 36.46 3.83
C ARG A 31 -8.28 36.18 3.58
N GLU A 32 -8.74 36.30 2.34
CA GLU A 32 -10.13 36.08 1.95
C GLU A 32 -10.61 34.68 2.35
N TYR A 33 -9.80 33.65 2.09
CA TYR A 33 -10.13 32.27 2.41
C TYR A 33 -9.67 31.81 3.80
N GLY A 34 -9.15 32.72 4.64
CA GLY A 34 -8.66 32.39 5.99
C GLY A 34 -7.55 31.32 6.00
N LEU A 35 -6.71 31.30 4.97
CA LEU A 35 -5.61 30.36 4.83
C LEU A 35 -4.44 30.77 5.74
N SER A 36 -3.83 29.79 6.38
CA SER A 36 -2.63 30.02 7.20
C SER A 36 -1.39 30.22 6.33
N HIS A 37 -0.56 31.20 6.70
CA HIS A 37 0.80 31.37 6.14
C HIS A 37 1.81 30.40 6.75
N THR A 38 1.43 29.65 7.80
CA THR A 38 2.29 28.65 8.41
C THR A 38 2.62 27.58 7.36
N PRO A 39 3.91 27.38 7.05
CA PRO A 39 4.30 26.32 6.14
C PRO A 39 3.76 24.99 6.62
N ARG A 40 3.25 24.19 5.69
CA ARG A 40 2.81 22.84 6.01
C ARG A 40 4.01 22.03 6.53
N GLU A 41 3.80 21.34 7.65
CA GLU A 41 4.79 20.43 8.22
C GLU A 41 5.20 19.34 7.21
N LYS A 42 6.50 19.06 7.19
CA LYS A 42 7.16 18.09 6.30
C LYS A 42 7.84 17.05 7.18
N PRO A 43 7.07 16.15 7.81
CA PRO A 43 7.63 15.17 8.73
C PRO A 43 8.59 14.25 7.96
N PRO A 44 9.90 14.23 8.32
CA PRO A 44 10.83 13.25 7.80
C PRO A 44 10.58 11.88 8.43
N MET A 45 10.76 10.80 7.67
CA MET A 45 10.79 9.43 8.19
C MET A 45 12.25 9.00 8.35
N ASP A 46 12.69 8.67 9.56
CA ASP A 46 14.01 8.07 9.77
C ASP A 46 13.99 6.56 9.49
N ALA A 47 15.14 5.89 9.69
CA ALA A 47 15.26 4.45 9.43
C ALA A 47 14.28 3.60 10.26
N LEU A 48 13.98 4.00 11.51
CA LEU A 48 13.05 3.29 12.38
C LEU A 48 11.60 3.53 11.96
N ASP A 49 11.26 4.74 11.53
CA ASP A 49 9.95 5.05 10.94
C ASP A 49 9.71 4.22 9.67
N VAL A 50 10.74 4.08 8.83
CA VAL A 50 10.72 3.28 7.61
C VAL A 50 10.62 1.79 7.92
N LEU A 51 11.32 1.30 8.95
CA LEU A 51 11.17 -0.07 9.43
C LEU A 51 9.73 -0.33 9.89
N GLU A 52 9.20 0.49 10.78
CA GLU A 52 7.88 0.30 11.39
C GLU A 52 6.74 0.33 10.33
N ILE A 53 6.79 1.28 9.39
CA ILE A 53 5.78 1.35 8.32
C ILE A 53 5.92 0.18 7.33
N THR A 54 7.14 -0.27 7.05
CA THR A 54 7.36 -1.41 6.14
C THR A 54 6.95 -2.72 6.80
N GLN A 55 7.25 -2.92 8.08
CA GLN A 55 6.74 -4.03 8.88
C GLN A 55 5.21 -4.03 8.91
N THR A 56 4.59 -2.86 9.14
CA THR A 56 3.12 -2.73 9.09
C THR A 56 2.58 -3.10 7.70
N ALA A 57 3.21 -2.61 6.63
CA ALA A 57 2.83 -2.92 5.26
C ALA A 57 2.92 -4.43 4.98
N LEU A 58 3.96 -5.07 5.51
CA LEU A 58 4.21 -6.50 5.36
C LEU A 58 3.16 -7.32 6.12
N THR A 59 2.88 -7.01 7.39
CA THR A 59 2.10 -7.89 8.29
C THR A 59 0.61 -7.59 8.34
N THR A 60 0.17 -6.38 7.95
CA THR A 60 -1.22 -5.97 8.19
C THR A 60 -2.24 -6.79 7.41
N VAL A 61 -3.30 -7.22 8.11
CA VAL A 61 -4.54 -7.79 7.54
C VAL A 61 -5.68 -6.76 7.47
N GLU A 62 -5.48 -5.55 7.99
CA GLU A 62 -6.50 -4.50 8.00
C GLU A 62 -6.64 -3.78 6.64
N LYS A 63 -5.60 -3.87 5.81
CA LYS A 63 -5.60 -3.36 4.44
C LYS A 63 -5.51 -4.52 3.46
N ASN A 64 -6.35 -4.47 2.44
CA ASN A 64 -6.29 -5.36 1.29
C ASN A 64 -5.54 -4.64 0.16
N PHE A 65 -4.43 -5.21 -0.31
CA PHE A 65 -3.69 -4.70 -1.46
C PHE A 65 -4.20 -5.24 -2.80
N GLN A 66 -5.24 -6.08 -2.77
CA GLN A 66 -5.93 -6.72 -3.89
C GLN A 66 -5.11 -7.84 -4.54
N VAL A 67 -3.81 -7.62 -4.71
CA VAL A 67 -2.81 -8.60 -5.16
C VAL A 67 -1.57 -8.46 -4.28
N GLY A 68 -0.94 -9.57 -3.92
CA GLY A 68 0.24 -9.58 -3.05
C GLY A 68 1.39 -8.77 -3.62
N ARG A 69 1.51 -8.70 -4.95
CA ARG A 69 2.46 -7.80 -5.62
C ARG A 69 2.30 -6.33 -5.26
N TYR A 70 1.09 -5.83 -5.01
CA TYR A 70 0.92 -4.44 -4.60
C TYR A 70 1.47 -4.19 -3.19
N ARG A 71 1.41 -5.19 -2.31
CA ARG A 71 2.07 -5.14 -0.99
C ARG A 71 3.58 -5.11 -1.15
N ILE A 72 4.14 -6.07 -1.89
CA ILE A 72 5.59 -6.16 -2.16
C ILE A 72 6.13 -4.89 -2.82
N GLN A 73 5.48 -4.40 -3.88
CA GLN A 73 5.84 -3.14 -4.54
C GLN A 73 5.73 -1.94 -3.60
N THR A 74 4.80 -1.95 -2.63
CA THR A 74 4.71 -0.85 -1.65
C THR A 74 5.88 -0.89 -0.67
N CYS A 75 6.25 -2.07 -0.15
CA CYS A 75 7.43 -2.25 0.69
C CYS A 75 8.71 -1.86 -0.05
N PHE A 76 8.88 -2.35 -1.28
CA PHE A 76 10.03 -2.02 -2.12
C PHE A 76 10.12 -0.53 -2.42
N PHE A 77 8.98 0.13 -2.72
CA PHE A 77 8.95 1.57 -2.93
C PHE A 77 9.39 2.35 -1.69
N ILE A 78 8.95 1.94 -0.50
CA ILE A 78 9.29 2.59 0.76
C ILE A 78 10.81 2.56 0.96
N GLN A 79 11.42 1.40 0.80
CA GLN A 79 12.88 1.22 0.91
C GLN A 79 13.61 2.01 -0.17
N GLY A 80 13.24 1.86 -1.44
CA GLY A 80 13.91 2.53 -2.55
C GLY A 80 13.81 4.06 -2.49
N GLY A 81 12.68 4.58 -2.02
CA GLY A 81 12.48 6.01 -1.82
C GLY A 81 13.29 6.58 -0.67
N PHE A 82 13.57 5.76 0.35
CA PHE A 82 14.42 6.14 1.47
C PHE A 82 15.90 6.09 1.07
N ILE A 83 16.41 4.96 0.57
CA ILE A 83 17.86 4.81 0.30
C ILE A 83 18.38 5.71 -0.84
N THR A 84 17.56 6.02 -1.84
CA THR A 84 18.01 6.84 -2.99
C THR A 84 17.60 8.31 -2.90
N ALA A 85 16.71 8.63 -1.95
CA ALA A 85 16.02 9.91 -1.86
C ALA A 85 15.41 10.40 -3.18
N ASN A 86 15.14 9.55 -4.18
CA ASN A 86 14.66 9.99 -5.48
C ASN A 86 13.23 10.58 -5.43
N ARG A 87 12.84 11.28 -6.50
CA ARG A 87 11.45 11.74 -6.62
C ARG A 87 10.53 10.52 -6.81
N PRO A 88 9.33 10.50 -6.22
CA PRO A 88 8.43 9.34 -6.32
C PRO A 88 8.14 8.88 -7.75
N GLU A 89 7.95 9.82 -8.68
CA GLU A 89 7.71 9.49 -10.09
C GLU A 89 8.93 8.90 -10.80
N ALA A 90 10.15 9.29 -10.40
CA ALA A 90 11.38 8.71 -10.97
C ALA A 90 11.53 7.26 -10.50
N LEU A 91 11.25 6.98 -9.22
CA LEU A 91 11.27 5.62 -8.69
C LEU A 91 10.22 4.72 -9.35
N LEU A 92 8.98 5.22 -9.51
CA LEU A 92 7.92 4.45 -10.18
C LEU A 92 8.19 4.17 -11.67
N LYS A 93 9.11 4.91 -12.31
CA LYS A 93 9.46 4.76 -13.72
C LYS A 93 10.58 3.75 -13.97
N LEU A 94 11.22 3.22 -12.92
CA LEU A 94 12.28 2.22 -13.07
C LEU A 94 11.78 1.01 -13.87
N ARG A 95 12.60 0.60 -14.83
CA ARG A 95 12.46 -0.60 -15.66
C ARG A 95 13.58 -1.59 -15.32
N TYR A 96 13.47 -2.84 -15.77
CA TYR A 96 14.54 -3.80 -15.49
C TYR A 96 15.88 -3.45 -16.14
N ARG A 97 15.91 -2.79 -17.30
CA ARG A 97 17.17 -2.26 -17.88
C ARG A 97 17.88 -1.24 -16.99
N ASP A 98 17.15 -0.59 -16.10
CA ASP A 98 17.69 0.40 -15.17
C ASP A 98 18.35 -0.27 -13.95
N ILE A 99 18.25 -1.60 -13.84
CA ILE A 99 18.77 -2.42 -12.74
C ILE A 99 19.89 -3.30 -13.26
N LYS A 100 21.05 -3.20 -12.62
CA LYS A 100 22.12 -4.17 -12.79
C LYS A 100 22.23 -5.04 -11.53
N VAL A 101 22.31 -6.36 -11.73
CA VAL A 101 22.56 -7.33 -10.66
C VAL A 101 23.95 -7.91 -10.92
N THR A 102 24.85 -7.75 -9.95
CA THR A 102 26.25 -8.13 -10.08
C THR A 102 26.65 -8.96 -8.87
N VAL A 103 27.30 -10.10 -9.08
CA VAL A 103 28.03 -10.80 -8.01
C VAL A 103 29.39 -10.13 -7.91
N LEU A 104 29.67 -9.48 -6.78
CA LEU A 104 30.87 -8.68 -6.56
C LEU A 104 31.86 -9.43 -5.66
N ARG A 105 33.12 -9.52 -6.11
CA ARG A 105 34.20 -10.10 -5.32
C ARG A 105 34.48 -9.21 -4.12
N HIS A 106 34.52 -9.79 -2.92
CA HIS A 106 34.83 -9.01 -1.74
C HIS A 106 36.29 -8.54 -1.76
N PRO A 107 36.58 -7.24 -1.59
CA PRO A 107 37.93 -6.70 -1.73
C PRO A 107 38.92 -7.20 -0.68
N LYS A 108 38.44 -7.78 0.42
CA LYS A 108 39.25 -8.37 1.50
C LYS A 108 39.12 -9.89 1.58
N ASN A 109 38.93 -10.58 0.46
CA ASN A 109 38.80 -12.06 0.38
C ASN A 109 37.67 -12.64 1.26
N GLY A 110 36.59 -11.89 1.45
CA GLY A 110 35.36 -12.35 2.10
C GLY A 110 34.41 -13.05 1.11
N PRO A 111 33.22 -13.47 1.55
CA PRO A 111 32.20 -14.03 0.66
C PRO A 111 31.79 -13.00 -0.40
N HIS A 112 31.48 -13.49 -1.61
CA HIS A 112 30.93 -12.63 -2.66
C HIS A 112 29.64 -11.97 -2.18
N ASN A 113 29.41 -10.75 -2.67
CA ASN A 113 28.26 -9.96 -2.28
C ASN A 113 27.40 -9.66 -3.50
N ILE A 114 26.07 -9.69 -3.36
CA ILE A 114 25.20 -9.22 -4.44
C ILE A 114 25.20 -7.68 -4.41
N LEU A 115 25.56 -7.06 -5.52
CA LEU A 115 25.46 -5.62 -5.73
C LEU A 115 24.28 -5.34 -6.65
N LEU A 116 23.36 -4.49 -6.18
CA LEU A 116 22.33 -3.90 -7.03
C LEU A 116 22.75 -2.50 -7.44
N GLU A 117 22.68 -2.19 -8.74
CA GLU A 117 22.92 -0.83 -9.22
C GLU A 117 21.66 -0.29 -9.88
N TRP A 118 21.15 0.83 -9.35
CA TRP A 118 19.90 1.43 -9.84
C TRP A 118 20.19 2.73 -10.57
N THR A 119 19.90 2.78 -11.86
CA THR A 119 20.19 3.92 -12.73
C THR A 119 18.91 4.72 -13.02
N TYR A 120 18.91 6.01 -12.69
CA TYR A 120 17.74 6.86 -12.88
C TYR A 120 17.89 7.83 -14.06
N GLU A 121 17.43 7.38 -15.24
CA GLU A 121 17.42 8.18 -16.48
C GLU A 121 16.37 9.32 -16.46
N PHE A 122 15.21 9.11 -15.83
CA PHE A 122 14.07 10.04 -15.94
C PHE A 122 13.93 11.00 -14.76
N THR A 123 14.74 12.06 -14.73
CA THR A 123 14.59 13.11 -13.71
C THR A 123 14.54 14.50 -14.32
N LYS A 124 13.32 14.99 -14.54
CA LYS A 124 12.96 16.31 -15.11
C LYS A 124 13.35 16.49 -16.59
N SER A 125 12.53 15.98 -17.51
CA SER A 125 12.68 16.24 -18.96
C SER A 125 12.50 17.71 -19.37
N PHE A 126 11.80 18.52 -18.56
CA PHE A 126 11.46 19.90 -18.92
C PHE A 126 12.62 20.92 -18.78
N LEU A 127 13.66 20.60 -18.02
CA LEU A 127 14.86 21.47 -17.89
C LEU A 127 16.03 20.96 -18.74
N GLY A 128 15.72 20.16 -19.77
CA GLY A 128 16.70 19.39 -20.53
C GLY A 128 17.01 18.02 -19.89
N PRO A 129 17.58 17.10 -20.67
CA PRO A 129 18.07 15.83 -20.16
C PRO A 129 19.12 16.07 -19.07
N LYS A 130 19.02 15.34 -17.97
CA LYS A 130 20.04 15.31 -16.92
C LYS A 130 20.80 14.00 -17.03
N ALA A 131 22.09 14.02 -16.72
CA ALA A 131 22.87 12.81 -16.57
C ALA A 131 22.15 11.84 -15.60
N PRO A 132 22.06 10.55 -15.94
CA PRO A 132 21.54 9.55 -15.02
C PRO A 132 22.47 9.45 -13.80
N ASN A 133 21.88 9.13 -12.65
CA ASN A 133 22.66 8.78 -11.47
C ASN A 133 22.46 7.29 -11.24
N THR A 134 23.55 6.59 -10.97
CA THR A 134 23.55 5.18 -10.60
C THR A 134 23.82 5.06 -9.11
N PHE A 135 22.97 4.32 -8.40
CA PHE A 135 23.11 4.04 -6.97
C PHE A 135 23.61 2.60 -6.81
N PRO A 136 24.89 2.39 -6.48
CA PRO A 136 25.36 1.09 -6.03
C PRO A 136 24.83 0.82 -4.62
N ILE A 137 24.11 -0.28 -4.45
CA ILE A 137 23.47 -0.68 -3.22
C ILE A 137 24.02 -2.06 -2.88
N PRO A 138 25.07 -2.14 -2.04
CA PRO A 138 25.63 -3.41 -1.64
C PRO A 138 24.66 -4.13 -0.72
N GLU A 139 24.62 -5.45 -0.82
CA GLU A 139 23.93 -6.28 0.15
C GLU A 139 24.64 -6.22 1.52
N ILE A 140 23.83 -6.19 2.58
CA ILE A 140 24.31 -6.24 3.97
C ILE A 140 24.20 -7.68 4.42
N LEU A 141 25.31 -8.43 4.47
CA LEU A 141 25.32 -9.80 4.98
C LEU A 141 25.01 -9.83 6.48
N PHE A 142 24.27 -10.85 6.93
CA PHE A 142 23.79 -10.99 8.32
C PHE A 142 22.96 -9.81 8.84
N ASP A 143 22.25 -9.12 7.93
CA ASP A 143 21.32 -8.05 8.30
C ASP A 143 20.33 -8.52 9.37
N PRO A 144 20.23 -7.86 10.54
CA PRO A 144 19.31 -8.24 11.60
C PRO A 144 17.85 -8.24 11.15
N SER A 145 17.48 -7.56 10.05
CA SER A 145 16.12 -7.59 9.51
C SER A 145 16.07 -7.48 7.98
N LEU A 146 15.58 -8.54 7.32
CA LEU A 146 15.35 -8.50 5.87
C LEU A 146 14.19 -7.59 5.46
N VAL A 147 13.44 -7.01 6.41
CA VAL A 147 12.34 -6.07 6.12
C VAL A 147 12.82 -4.81 5.39
N LEU A 148 14.06 -4.38 5.66
CA LEU A 148 14.68 -3.24 4.98
C LEU A 148 15.64 -3.64 3.86
N SER A 149 15.67 -4.92 3.46
CA SER A 149 16.59 -5.40 2.42
C SER A 149 16.01 -5.14 1.02
N PRO A 150 16.48 -4.13 0.27
CA PRO A 150 16.01 -3.91 -1.10
C PRO A 150 16.31 -5.09 -2.01
N HIS A 151 17.34 -5.90 -1.68
CA HIS A 151 17.71 -7.13 -2.37
C HIS A 151 16.59 -8.15 -2.33
N VAL A 152 16.06 -8.44 -1.14
CA VAL A 152 14.98 -9.43 -0.96
C VAL A 152 13.74 -9.05 -1.78
N PHE A 153 13.36 -7.78 -1.76
CA PHE A 153 12.16 -7.32 -2.46
C PHE A 153 12.37 -7.18 -3.98
N LEU A 154 13.50 -6.62 -4.43
CA LEU A 154 13.77 -6.44 -5.86
C LEU A 154 14.03 -7.77 -6.55
N LEU A 155 14.90 -8.62 -5.99
CA LEU A 155 15.18 -9.94 -6.56
C LEU A 155 13.91 -10.78 -6.54
N GLY A 156 13.09 -10.70 -5.49
CA GLY A 156 11.80 -11.38 -5.45
C GLY A 156 10.85 -10.92 -6.57
N LEU A 157 10.82 -9.61 -6.88
CA LEU A 157 10.08 -9.09 -8.04
C LEU A 157 10.66 -9.59 -9.38
N MET A 158 11.98 -9.65 -9.51
CA MET A 158 12.67 -10.14 -10.72
C MET A 158 12.41 -11.64 -10.95
N PHE A 159 12.48 -12.47 -9.91
CA PHE A 159 12.15 -13.89 -10.00
C PHE A 159 10.64 -14.13 -10.23
N ALA A 160 9.77 -13.31 -9.63
CA ALA A 160 8.32 -13.38 -9.92
C ALA A 160 7.99 -13.10 -11.39
N ASP A 161 8.85 -12.36 -12.07
CA ASP A 161 8.72 -11.95 -13.46
C ASP A 161 9.51 -12.83 -14.43
N ASP A 162 10.28 -13.79 -13.92
CA ASP A 162 11.21 -14.58 -14.73
C ASP A 162 12.16 -13.68 -15.55
N ALA A 163 12.72 -12.65 -14.88
CA ALA A 163 13.47 -11.58 -15.54
C ALA A 163 14.89 -11.97 -15.96
N PHE A 164 15.49 -12.99 -15.35
CA PHE A 164 16.87 -13.40 -15.64
C PHE A 164 16.96 -14.26 -16.89
N SER A 165 18.03 -14.09 -17.68
CA SER A 165 18.20 -14.84 -18.95
C SER A 165 18.80 -16.23 -18.77
N ILE A 166 19.17 -16.62 -17.54
CA ILE A 166 19.84 -17.88 -17.24
C ILE A 166 18.80 -18.93 -16.81
N PRO A 167 18.52 -19.97 -17.62
CA PRO A 167 17.58 -21.01 -17.26
C PRO A 167 18.03 -21.75 -16.00
N GLY A 168 17.12 -21.93 -15.04
CA GLY A 168 17.40 -22.65 -13.80
C GLY A 168 18.22 -21.84 -12.78
N LEU A 169 18.42 -20.53 -12.98
CA LEU A 169 18.86 -19.65 -11.91
C LEU A 169 17.74 -19.56 -10.87
N THR A 170 18.04 -19.91 -9.63
CA THR A 170 17.14 -19.79 -8.48
C THR A 170 17.71 -18.77 -7.49
N PRO A 171 16.91 -18.25 -6.54
CA PRO A 171 17.44 -17.40 -5.49
C PRO A 171 18.62 -18.00 -4.74
N GLU A 172 18.62 -19.30 -4.48
CA GLU A 172 19.73 -19.99 -3.80
C GLU A 172 20.98 -20.09 -4.69
N ARG A 173 20.82 -20.49 -5.95
CA ARG A 173 21.93 -20.61 -6.90
C ARG A 173 22.58 -19.26 -7.18
N LEU A 174 21.84 -18.15 -7.13
CA LEU A 174 22.37 -16.79 -7.26
C LEU A 174 23.47 -16.50 -6.23
N PHE A 175 23.28 -16.90 -4.97
CA PHE A 175 24.27 -16.71 -3.90
C PHE A 175 25.44 -17.71 -3.96
N GLN A 176 25.33 -18.76 -4.77
CA GLN A 176 26.36 -19.79 -4.95
C GLN A 176 27.22 -19.55 -6.20
N LEU A 177 26.91 -18.51 -6.99
CA LEU A 177 27.70 -18.15 -8.16
C LEU A 177 29.11 -17.74 -7.74
N ASP A 178 30.10 -18.23 -8.48
CA ASP A 178 31.50 -17.84 -8.34
C ASP A 178 31.94 -16.94 -9.50
N ILE A 179 32.96 -16.14 -9.25
CA ILE A 179 33.54 -15.21 -10.19
C ILE A 179 34.84 -15.83 -10.70
N ARG A 180 35.01 -15.89 -12.03
CA ARG A 180 36.24 -16.39 -12.66
C ARG A 180 37.49 -15.76 -12.04
N PRO A 181 38.62 -16.49 -11.95
CA PRO A 181 39.90 -15.91 -11.54
C PRO A 181 40.19 -14.62 -12.31
N GLU A 182 40.88 -13.68 -11.67
CA GLU A 182 41.25 -12.35 -12.22
C GLU A 182 40.07 -11.40 -12.51
N CYS A 183 38.82 -11.87 -12.50
CA CYS A 183 37.63 -11.03 -12.57
C CYS A 183 37.21 -10.56 -11.16
N ASN A 184 36.75 -9.31 -11.06
CA ASN A 184 36.25 -8.72 -9.81
C ASN A 184 34.72 -8.75 -9.66
N ALA A 185 34.02 -9.04 -10.75
CA ALA A 185 32.57 -9.02 -10.79
C ALA A 185 32.05 -10.02 -11.83
N LEU A 186 30.83 -10.52 -11.61
CA LEU A 186 30.06 -11.30 -12.57
C LEU A 186 28.68 -10.67 -12.73
N ASP A 187 28.39 -10.18 -13.93
CA ASP A 187 27.07 -9.65 -14.27
C ASP A 187 26.06 -10.78 -14.39
N VAL A 188 24.87 -10.61 -13.79
CA VAL A 188 23.76 -11.56 -13.87
C VAL A 188 22.76 -11.02 -14.91
N PRO A 189 22.77 -11.53 -16.14
CA PRO A 189 22.01 -10.94 -17.24
C PRO A 189 20.50 -11.11 -17.09
N ILE A 190 19.77 -10.09 -17.53
CA ILE A 190 18.31 -10.13 -17.69
C ILE A 190 17.95 -10.46 -19.13
N ARG A 191 16.74 -10.98 -19.33
CA ARG A 191 16.14 -11.20 -20.64
C ARG A 191 15.90 -9.86 -21.36
N GLU A 192 16.24 -9.80 -22.64
CA GLU A 192 16.13 -8.57 -23.44
C GLU A 192 14.67 -8.09 -23.53
N GLU A 193 13.72 -9.01 -23.68
CA GLU A 193 12.28 -8.73 -23.71
C GLU A 193 11.74 -8.17 -22.39
N MET A 194 12.49 -8.31 -21.29
CA MET A 194 12.12 -7.81 -19.97
C MET A 194 12.71 -6.41 -19.69
N ALA A 195 13.69 -5.98 -20.49
CA ALA A 195 14.43 -4.72 -20.30
C ALA A 195 13.49 -3.50 -20.13
N ASP A 196 12.42 -3.46 -20.93
CA ASP A 196 11.46 -2.36 -20.95
C ASP A 196 10.31 -2.48 -19.94
N LEU A 197 10.22 -3.60 -19.24
CA LEU A 197 9.16 -3.84 -18.29
C LEU A 197 9.35 -2.98 -17.04
N CYS A 198 8.30 -2.26 -16.65
CA CYS A 198 8.30 -1.47 -15.42
C CYS A 198 8.41 -2.39 -14.20
N ILE A 199 9.20 -2.01 -13.19
CA ILE A 199 9.28 -2.77 -11.93
C ILE A 199 7.97 -2.63 -11.14
N PHE A 200 7.47 -1.40 -11.05
CA PHE A 200 6.21 -1.07 -10.38
C PHE A 200 5.07 -1.15 -11.39
N ARG A 201 4.29 -2.23 -11.33
CA ARG A 201 3.22 -2.48 -12.30
C ARG A 201 1.84 -2.40 -11.69
N ARG A 202 0.84 -2.02 -12.48
CA ARG A 202 -0.58 -2.15 -12.09
C ARG A 202 -1.14 -3.50 -12.54
N TYR A 203 -2.16 -3.96 -11.83
CA TYR A 203 -2.97 -5.08 -12.29
C TYR A 203 -4.16 -4.59 -13.13
N GLN A 204 -4.72 -5.48 -13.92
CA GLN A 204 -6.02 -5.37 -14.56
C GLN A 204 -6.95 -6.45 -14.00
N LYS A 205 -8.19 -6.06 -13.71
CA LYS A 205 -9.21 -7.00 -13.26
C LYS A 205 -9.80 -7.70 -14.49
N THR A 206 -9.73 -9.03 -14.52
CA THR A 206 -10.42 -9.88 -15.49
C THR A 206 -11.69 -10.48 -14.86
N ALA A 207 -12.41 -11.33 -15.59
CA ALA A 207 -13.60 -12.01 -15.08
C ALA A 207 -13.28 -12.96 -13.91
N THR A 208 -12.10 -13.60 -13.94
CA THR A 208 -11.71 -14.68 -13.02
C THR A 208 -10.54 -14.31 -12.12
N LYS A 209 -9.65 -13.39 -12.54
CA LYS A 209 -8.43 -13.04 -11.81
C LYS A 209 -8.06 -11.56 -11.91
N ARG A 210 -7.09 -11.14 -11.11
CA ARG A 210 -6.35 -9.89 -11.25
C ARG A 210 -5.00 -10.22 -11.84
N ALA A 211 -4.83 -9.94 -13.13
CA ALA A 211 -3.58 -10.19 -13.82
C ALA A 211 -2.69 -8.94 -13.79
N MET A 212 -1.39 -9.11 -13.60
CA MET A 212 -0.44 -8.01 -13.75
C MET A 212 -0.37 -7.57 -15.22
N THR A 213 -0.31 -6.26 -15.42
CA THR A 213 -0.11 -5.66 -16.76
C THR A 213 1.34 -5.20 -16.91
N ASN A 214 1.73 -4.80 -18.11
CA ASN A 214 3.02 -4.14 -18.34
C ASN A 214 2.97 -2.63 -18.06
N GLU A 215 1.81 -2.09 -17.67
CA GLU A 215 1.66 -0.67 -17.37
C GLU A 215 2.21 -0.33 -15.99
N GLN A 216 2.82 0.86 -15.90
CA GLN A 216 3.33 1.45 -14.68
C GLN A 216 2.23 1.61 -13.60
N LEU A 217 2.58 1.34 -12.34
CA LEU A 217 1.74 1.62 -11.19
C LEU A 217 1.50 3.14 -11.05
N PRO A 218 0.23 3.61 -11.06
CA PRO A 218 -0.04 5.04 -10.93
C PRO A 218 0.34 5.58 -9.54
N TYR A 219 0.98 6.75 -9.51
CA TYR A 219 1.43 7.40 -8.25
C TYR A 219 0.32 7.55 -7.19
N HIS A 220 -0.92 7.83 -7.62
CA HIS A 220 -2.03 8.00 -6.69
C HIS A 220 -2.42 6.71 -5.95
N VAL A 221 -2.20 5.53 -6.56
CA VAL A 221 -2.45 4.22 -5.94
C VAL A 221 -1.46 3.98 -4.81
N LEU A 222 -0.16 4.10 -5.12
CA LEU A 222 0.90 3.97 -4.12
C LEU A 222 0.78 4.99 -2.98
N LYS A 223 0.49 6.26 -3.33
CA LYS A 223 0.26 7.30 -2.33
C LYS A 223 -0.92 6.97 -1.41
N ALA A 224 -1.98 6.36 -1.93
CA ALA A 224 -3.08 5.88 -1.11
C ALA A 224 -2.65 4.71 -0.22
N HIS A 225 -1.85 3.78 -0.74
CA HIS A 225 -1.31 2.68 0.07
C HIS A 225 -0.49 3.18 1.26
N MET A 226 0.52 4.03 1.02
CA MET A 226 1.35 4.59 2.09
C MET A 226 0.52 5.37 3.11
N LYS A 227 -0.49 6.12 2.67
CA LYS A 227 -1.40 6.83 3.57
C LYS A 227 -2.17 5.85 4.46
N ASP A 228 -2.75 4.81 3.88
CA ASP A 228 -3.54 3.82 4.63
C ASP A 228 -2.65 3.07 5.63
N ILE A 229 -1.46 2.65 5.19
CA ILE A 229 -0.49 1.92 6.04
C ILE A 229 -0.02 2.83 7.17
N GLY A 230 0.35 4.08 6.91
CA GLY A 230 0.75 5.00 7.98
C GLY A 230 -0.37 5.27 8.99
N GLU A 231 -1.63 5.29 8.54
CA GLU A 231 -2.76 5.34 9.46
C GLU A 231 -2.90 4.04 10.28
N ILE A 232 -2.64 2.87 9.69
CA ILE A 232 -2.64 1.57 10.40
C ILE A 232 -1.49 1.48 11.41
N THR A 233 -0.30 1.95 11.05
CA THR A 233 0.87 2.05 11.94
C THR A 233 0.59 2.93 13.16
N GLY A 234 -0.41 3.80 13.10
CA GLY A 234 -0.76 4.70 14.19
C GLY A 234 -0.05 6.05 14.11
N PHE A 235 0.58 6.38 12.98
CA PHE A 235 1.23 7.67 12.84
C PHE A 235 0.24 8.84 12.98
N LYS A 236 0.64 9.84 13.78
CA LYS A 236 -0.08 11.12 13.88
C LYS A 236 -0.07 11.86 12.54
N ASP A 237 1.10 11.92 11.91
CA ASP A 237 1.34 12.54 10.62
C ASP A 237 0.95 11.65 9.44
N VAL A 238 0.57 12.29 8.33
CA VAL A 238 0.19 11.56 7.11
C VAL A 238 1.44 11.05 6.39
N ALA A 239 1.68 9.74 6.45
CA ALA A 239 2.68 9.06 5.65
C ALA A 239 2.48 9.32 4.16
N ARG A 240 3.53 9.86 3.50
CA ARG A 240 3.54 10.18 2.07
C ARG A 240 4.88 9.77 1.47
N PRO A 241 4.92 9.49 0.15
CA PRO A 241 6.18 9.20 -0.55
C PRO A 241 7.30 10.23 -0.29
N TYR A 242 6.95 11.52 -0.17
CA TYR A 242 7.94 12.56 0.10
C TYR A 242 8.54 12.53 1.52
N CYS A 243 7.89 11.90 2.50
CA CYS A 243 8.44 11.76 3.86
C CYS A 243 9.75 10.98 3.86
N LEU A 244 9.86 9.95 3.00
CA LEU A 244 11.06 9.16 2.78
C LEU A 244 12.22 10.02 2.29
N ARG A 245 11.94 10.87 1.29
CA ARG A 245 12.91 11.78 0.70
C ARG A 245 13.36 12.87 1.70
N TYR A 246 12.46 13.37 2.53
CA TYR A 246 12.86 14.29 3.62
C TYR A 246 13.77 13.56 4.60
N GLY A 247 13.39 12.37 5.06
CA GLY A 247 14.20 11.54 5.95
C GLY A 247 15.61 11.31 5.44
N ALA A 248 15.73 10.73 4.25
CA ALA A 248 16.99 10.43 3.61
C ALA A 248 17.87 11.67 3.40
N ALA A 249 17.28 12.79 2.97
CA ALA A 249 18.01 14.04 2.80
C ALA A 249 18.63 14.56 4.10
N ASN A 250 17.93 14.43 5.22
CA ASN A 250 18.43 14.81 6.53
C ASN A 250 19.47 13.80 7.04
N ALA A 251 19.33 12.51 6.72
CA ALA A 251 20.33 11.50 7.05
C ALA A 251 21.67 11.76 6.33
N PHE A 252 21.63 12.04 5.02
CA PHE A 252 22.83 12.41 4.25
C PHE A 252 23.50 13.68 4.79
N ASP A 253 22.73 14.67 5.22
CA ASP A 253 23.27 15.90 5.81
C ASP A 253 23.93 15.67 7.17
N LYS A 254 23.45 14.69 7.96
CA LYS A 254 23.95 14.38 9.30
C LYS A 254 25.16 13.43 9.32
N ASP A 255 25.26 12.53 8.35
CA ASP A 255 26.26 11.43 8.34
C ASP A 255 27.72 11.89 8.33
N GLY A 256 28.02 13.12 7.86
CA GLY A 256 29.37 13.69 7.87
C GLY A 256 30.29 13.17 6.77
N ASN A 257 30.01 12.02 6.15
CA ASN A 257 30.77 11.51 5.00
C ASN A 257 30.17 11.96 3.66
N THR A 258 28.89 12.30 3.63
CA THR A 258 28.24 12.79 2.40
C THR A 258 28.49 14.29 2.21
N SER A 259 29.26 14.66 1.18
CA SER A 259 29.49 16.07 0.86
C SER A 259 28.20 16.78 0.43
N VAL A 260 28.17 18.11 0.59
CA VAL A 260 27.03 18.94 0.14
C VAL A 260 26.74 18.74 -1.35
N ASP A 261 27.78 18.64 -2.17
CA ASP A 261 27.68 18.42 -3.62
C ASP A 261 27.16 17.03 -3.94
N LEU A 262 27.66 15.99 -3.26
CA LEU A 262 27.18 14.62 -3.42
C LEU A 262 25.70 14.51 -3.04
N ARG A 263 25.30 15.13 -1.93
CA ARG A 263 23.89 15.20 -1.53
C ARG A 263 23.03 15.94 -2.56
N ASN A 264 23.52 17.05 -3.11
CA ASN A 264 22.84 17.78 -4.16
C ASN A 264 22.72 16.94 -5.45
N LEU A 265 23.75 16.16 -5.79
CA LEU A 265 23.76 15.20 -6.89
C LEU A 265 22.70 14.11 -6.68
N ILE A 266 22.73 13.42 -5.53
CA ILE A 266 21.76 12.38 -5.13
C ILE A 266 20.33 12.92 -5.25
N MET A 267 20.08 14.09 -4.67
CA MET A 267 18.75 14.70 -4.68
C MET A 267 18.41 15.38 -6.01
N LYS A 268 19.35 15.51 -6.94
CA LYS A 268 19.20 16.25 -8.20
C LYS A 268 18.70 17.69 -7.94
N HIS A 269 19.33 18.34 -6.97
CA HIS A 269 19.18 19.77 -6.66
C HIS A 269 20.15 20.59 -7.49
N ALA A 270 19.76 21.82 -7.82
CA ALA A 270 20.64 22.73 -8.56
C ALA A 270 21.67 23.41 -7.63
N ASN A 271 21.27 23.64 -6.38
CA ASN A 271 22.09 24.21 -5.33
C ASN A 271 21.53 23.81 -3.95
N THR A 272 22.27 24.15 -2.91
CA THR A 272 21.96 23.85 -1.51
C THR A 272 20.70 24.56 -1.00
N ASP A 273 20.35 25.72 -1.54
CA ASP A 273 19.14 26.47 -1.12
C ASP A 273 17.87 25.65 -1.32
N VAL A 274 17.84 24.80 -2.34
CA VAL A 274 16.72 23.88 -2.57
C VAL A 274 16.54 22.93 -1.38
N PHE A 275 17.65 22.41 -0.83
CA PHE A 275 17.59 21.59 0.37
C PHE A 275 17.15 22.40 1.59
N LEU A 276 17.80 23.53 1.88
CA LEU A 276 17.53 24.35 3.07
C LEU A 276 16.07 24.82 3.12
N ASN A 277 15.52 25.23 1.98
CA ASN A 277 14.17 25.77 1.90
C ASN A 277 13.08 24.71 1.85
N HIS A 278 13.40 23.49 1.36
CA HIS A 278 12.36 22.51 1.06
C HIS A 278 12.49 21.14 1.72
N TYR A 279 13.66 20.73 2.17
CA TYR A 279 13.94 19.38 2.67
C TYR A 279 14.55 19.33 4.06
N LEU A 280 15.32 20.35 4.46
CA LEU A 280 15.85 20.44 5.82
C LEU A 280 14.70 20.46 6.84
N SER A 281 14.79 19.56 7.82
CA SER A 281 13.84 19.52 8.93
C SER A 281 13.86 20.84 9.70
N ARG A 282 12.68 21.33 10.09
CA ARG A 282 12.55 22.47 11.00
C ARG A 282 12.55 22.06 12.46
N ARG A 283 12.50 20.75 12.75
CA ARG A 283 12.79 20.21 14.07
C ARG A 283 14.29 19.98 14.17
N ILE A 284 14.94 20.71 15.08
CA ILE A 284 16.38 20.63 15.31
C ILE A 284 16.70 19.27 15.92
N THR A 285 17.52 18.49 15.23
CA THR A 285 17.89 17.12 15.63
C THR A 285 19.17 17.06 16.45
N THR A 286 19.90 18.17 16.56
CA THR A 286 21.08 18.31 17.41
C THR A 286 20.68 18.61 18.85
N ASP A 287 21.35 17.99 19.82
CA ASP A 287 21.22 18.33 21.23
C ASP A 287 21.88 19.69 21.51
N ALA A 288 21.16 20.78 21.21
CA ALA A 288 21.68 22.13 21.36
C ALA A 288 22.09 22.43 22.81
N GLN A 289 21.43 21.80 23.79
CA GLN A 289 21.76 21.98 25.20
C GLN A 289 23.12 21.36 25.52
N ALA A 290 23.36 20.13 25.06
CA ALA A 290 24.65 19.48 25.27
C ALA A 290 25.77 20.24 24.55
N VAL A 291 25.56 20.64 23.29
CA VAL A 291 26.55 21.39 22.49
C VAL A 291 26.95 22.69 23.19
N VAL A 292 26.00 23.53 23.59
CA VAL A 292 26.31 24.83 24.21
C VAL A 292 27.02 24.67 25.56
N ARG A 293 26.78 23.56 26.28
CA ARG A 293 27.36 23.29 27.59
C ARG A 293 28.66 22.47 27.53
N GLY A 294 29.11 22.07 26.34
CA GLY A 294 30.25 21.16 26.19
C GLY A 294 30.01 19.76 26.78
N LEU A 295 28.76 19.30 26.82
CA LEU A 295 28.38 17.96 27.27
C LEU A 295 28.28 17.00 26.09
N THR A 296 28.35 15.70 26.38
CA THR A 296 28.04 14.65 25.40
C THR A 296 26.57 14.71 24.98
N PRO A 297 26.26 14.82 23.68
CA PRO A 297 24.88 14.79 23.18
C PRO A 297 24.13 13.49 23.51
N GLN A 298 22.86 13.62 23.86
CA GLN A 298 21.97 12.46 24.08
C GLN A 298 21.36 12.00 22.75
N GLU A 299 22.15 11.34 21.91
CA GLU A 299 21.76 11.04 20.51
C GLU A 299 20.50 10.19 20.40
N ASP A 300 20.37 9.12 21.19
CA ASP A 300 19.22 8.22 21.15
C ASP A 300 17.91 8.93 21.52
N ILE A 301 17.97 9.79 22.55
CA ILE A 301 16.83 10.60 22.98
C ILE A 301 16.47 11.62 21.91
N MET A 302 17.47 12.28 21.31
CA MET A 302 17.23 13.25 20.24
C MET A 302 16.61 12.59 19.01
N GLN A 303 17.09 11.40 18.64
CA GLN A 303 16.49 10.62 17.56
C GLN A 303 15.04 10.23 17.89
N ALA A 304 14.80 9.70 19.10
CA ALA A 304 13.46 9.34 19.54
C ALA A 304 12.50 10.54 19.63
N ALA A 305 13.01 11.71 20.01
CA ALA A 305 12.26 12.96 20.10
C ALA A 305 11.91 13.55 18.73
N CYS A 306 12.73 13.27 17.71
CA CYS A 306 12.63 13.90 16.40
C CYS A 306 11.93 13.04 15.34
N ARG A 307 11.96 11.72 15.45
CA ARG A 307 11.33 10.77 14.50
C ARG A 307 9.81 10.88 14.46
N MET A 308 9.22 10.41 13.36
CA MET A 308 7.77 10.43 13.14
C MET A 308 7.05 9.46 14.11
N SER A 309 7.70 8.34 14.44
CA SER A 309 7.20 7.27 15.31
C SER A 309 7.01 7.70 16.77
N ARG A 310 7.56 8.85 17.18
CA ARG A 310 7.32 9.42 18.51
C ARG A 310 5.83 9.53 18.86
N TRP A 311 5.00 9.74 17.86
CA TRP A 311 3.57 9.98 18.01
C TRP A 311 2.72 8.79 17.54
N ILE A 312 3.28 7.58 17.53
CA ILE A 312 2.49 6.37 17.26
C ILE A 312 1.45 6.20 18.35
N ASP A 313 0.20 6.06 17.91
CA ASP A 313 -0.93 5.73 18.76
C ASP A 313 -1.84 4.76 17.99
N PRO A 314 -1.81 3.46 18.33
CA PRO A 314 -2.64 2.45 17.68
C PRO A 314 -4.15 2.65 17.87
N ASP A 315 -4.55 3.32 18.96
CA ASP A 315 -5.95 3.52 19.34
C ASP A 315 -6.52 4.82 18.76
N ARG A 316 -5.66 5.65 18.16
CA ARG A 316 -6.05 6.88 17.46
C ARG A 316 -7.15 6.63 16.43
N PRO A 317 -8.32 7.31 16.50
CA PRO A 317 -9.47 7.00 15.65
C PRO A 317 -9.17 7.01 14.14
N ARG A 318 -9.32 5.83 13.51
CA ARG A 318 -9.09 5.65 12.07
C ARG A 318 -10.36 5.67 11.23
N VAL A 319 -11.53 5.34 11.77
CA VAL A 319 -12.78 5.37 11.01
C VAL A 319 -13.87 6.04 11.82
N LEU A 320 -14.85 6.62 11.13
CA LEU A 320 -16.07 7.08 11.78
C LEU A 320 -16.90 5.87 12.19
N THR A 321 -17.53 5.94 13.36
CA THR A 321 -18.57 4.96 13.73
C THR A 321 -19.77 5.08 12.77
N PRO A 322 -20.61 4.04 12.64
CA PRO A 322 -21.82 4.12 11.81
C PRO A 322 -22.70 5.32 12.18
N LYS A 323 -22.89 5.58 13.49
CA LYS A 323 -23.65 6.74 14.00
C LYS A 323 -23.02 8.07 13.56
N GLN A 324 -21.70 8.24 13.71
CA GLN A 324 -20.98 9.44 13.26
C GLN A 324 -21.03 9.61 11.73
N SER A 325 -20.96 8.51 10.96
CA SER A 325 -21.02 8.56 9.51
C SER A 325 -22.41 8.93 9.00
N GLN A 326 -23.46 8.52 9.72
CA GLN A 326 -24.86 8.84 9.42
C GLN A 326 -25.22 10.28 9.80
N SER A 327 -24.62 10.85 10.86
CA SER A 327 -24.92 12.22 11.29
C SER A 327 -24.62 13.27 10.22
N VAL A 328 -23.70 12.99 9.30
CA VAL A 328 -23.41 13.83 8.12
C VAL A 328 -24.64 14.09 7.25
N ASN A 329 -25.64 13.20 7.25
CA ASN A 329 -26.88 13.41 6.51
C ASN A 329 -27.78 14.50 7.12
N GLN A 330 -27.51 14.93 8.35
CA GLN A 330 -28.26 16.00 8.99
C GLN A 330 -27.81 17.40 8.57
N ASP A 331 -26.69 17.51 7.84
CA ASP A 331 -26.14 18.78 7.36
C ASP A 331 -27.15 19.51 6.45
N PRO A 332 -27.39 20.82 6.67
CA PRO A 332 -28.36 21.60 5.89
C PRO A 332 -28.12 21.54 4.38
N LYS A 333 -26.86 21.54 3.94
CA LYS A 333 -26.52 21.49 2.52
C LYS A 333 -26.85 20.13 1.92
N ILE A 334 -26.64 19.04 2.67
CA ILE A 334 -27.07 17.71 2.24
C ILE A 334 -28.58 17.61 2.13
N LYS A 335 -29.33 18.13 3.11
CA LYS A 335 -30.79 18.17 3.07
C LYS A 335 -31.31 18.95 1.85
N MET A 336 -30.75 20.13 1.60
CA MET A 336 -31.09 20.94 0.42
C MET A 336 -30.82 20.21 -0.89
N LEU A 337 -29.64 19.58 -1.05
CA LEU A 337 -29.30 18.83 -2.25
C LEU A 337 -30.21 17.60 -2.45
N LEU A 338 -30.64 16.95 -1.35
CA LEU A 338 -31.60 15.84 -1.41
C LEU A 338 -32.98 16.33 -1.86
N GLN A 339 -33.47 17.45 -1.33
CA GLN A 339 -34.73 18.05 -1.76
C GLN A 339 -34.71 18.45 -3.23
N GLN A 340 -33.63 19.07 -3.71
CA GLN A 340 -33.45 19.39 -5.13
C GLN A 340 -33.49 18.13 -6.00
N ARG A 341 -32.91 17.02 -5.52
CA ARG A 341 -32.90 15.75 -6.25
C ARG A 341 -34.29 15.15 -6.33
N ASP A 342 -35.06 15.27 -5.25
CA ASP A 342 -36.40 14.69 -5.17
C ASP A 342 -37.42 15.46 -6.02
N LYS A 343 -37.12 16.73 -6.36
CA LYS A 343 -37.89 17.53 -7.34
C LYS A 343 -37.60 17.17 -8.80
N ILE A 344 -36.51 16.46 -9.09
CA ILE A 344 -36.14 16.10 -10.46
C ILE A 344 -36.69 14.72 -10.80
N GLU A 345 -37.52 14.65 -11.85
CA GLU A 345 -37.93 13.39 -12.44
C GLU A 345 -36.75 12.74 -13.17
N ARG A 346 -36.21 11.65 -12.59
CA ARG A 346 -35.04 10.93 -13.13
C ARG A 346 -35.16 10.55 -14.62
N LYS A 347 -36.37 10.29 -15.11
CA LYS A 347 -36.63 9.91 -16.52
C LYS A 347 -36.60 11.11 -17.46
N ARG A 348 -36.99 12.31 -17.01
CA ARG A 348 -37.01 13.53 -17.83
C ARG A 348 -35.66 14.24 -17.85
N SER A 349 -34.93 14.25 -16.73
CA SER A 349 -33.62 14.94 -16.63
C SER A 349 -32.52 14.05 -16.05
N PRO A 350 -32.09 12.99 -16.77
CA PRO A 350 -31.15 11.99 -16.25
C PRO A 350 -29.75 12.57 -15.97
N GLU A 351 -29.30 13.56 -16.73
CA GLU A 351 -27.98 14.19 -16.57
C GLU A 351 -27.90 15.06 -15.32
N GLU A 352 -28.92 15.89 -15.12
CA GLU A 352 -29.05 16.75 -13.95
C GLU A 352 -29.16 15.92 -12.67
N TYR A 353 -29.96 14.84 -12.72
CA TYR A 353 -30.05 13.87 -11.63
C TYR A 353 -28.69 13.24 -11.31
N LYS A 354 -27.92 12.81 -12.31
CA LYS A 354 -26.55 12.26 -12.13
C LYS A 354 -25.60 13.30 -11.54
N LYS A 355 -25.63 14.55 -12.02
CA LYS A 355 -24.81 15.66 -11.52
C LYS A 355 -25.10 15.95 -10.04
N LEU A 356 -26.37 15.94 -9.67
CA LEU A 356 -26.79 16.19 -8.30
C LEU A 356 -26.44 15.03 -7.37
N GLN A 357 -26.60 13.78 -7.81
CA GLN A 357 -26.11 12.61 -7.06
C GLN A 357 -24.59 12.66 -6.83
N ARG A 358 -23.81 13.10 -7.83
CA ARG A 358 -22.36 13.30 -7.68
C ARG A 358 -22.06 14.37 -6.65
N SER A 359 -22.79 15.49 -6.68
CA SER A 359 -22.65 16.59 -5.71
C SER A 359 -22.96 16.13 -4.28
N ILE A 360 -24.06 15.41 -4.07
CA ILE A 360 -24.41 14.81 -2.76
C ILE A 360 -23.31 13.87 -2.27
N ARG A 361 -22.78 13.01 -3.15
CA ARG A 361 -21.72 12.07 -2.81
C ARG A 361 -20.43 12.80 -2.39
N ASN A 362 -20.02 13.79 -3.16
CA ASN A 362 -18.83 14.59 -2.90
C ASN A 362 -18.97 15.37 -1.58
N GLU A 363 -20.11 15.99 -1.35
CA GLU A 363 -20.38 16.76 -0.12
C GLU A 363 -20.39 15.84 1.11
N ARG A 364 -21.07 14.68 1.04
CA ARG A 364 -21.01 13.67 2.11
C ARG A 364 -19.58 13.24 2.42
N GLN A 365 -18.77 13.03 1.39
CA GLN A 365 -17.38 12.63 1.57
C GLN A 365 -16.54 13.75 2.21
N ALA A 366 -16.75 15.01 1.79
CA ALA A 366 -16.09 16.17 2.36
C ALA A 366 -16.45 16.37 3.85
N LEU A 367 -17.73 16.24 4.19
CA LEU A 367 -18.22 16.34 5.57
C LEU A 367 -17.69 15.21 6.46
N ARG A 368 -17.66 13.95 5.95
CA ARG A 368 -17.03 12.83 6.67
C ARG A 368 -15.55 13.07 6.93
N TYR A 369 -14.83 13.62 5.95
CA TYR A 369 -13.42 13.97 6.11
C TYR A 369 -13.22 15.03 7.21
N LYS A 370 -14.02 16.11 7.17
CA LYS A 370 -14.01 17.17 8.20
C LYS A 370 -14.35 16.63 9.59
N LEU A 371 -15.37 15.78 9.70
CA LEU A 371 -15.78 15.16 10.96
C LEU A 371 -14.67 14.26 11.54
N ARG A 372 -14.07 13.40 10.72
CA ARG A 372 -12.94 12.55 11.13
C ARG A 372 -11.76 13.38 11.61
N ALA A 373 -11.43 14.46 10.90
CA ALA A 373 -10.36 15.38 11.29
C ALA A 373 -10.67 16.12 12.59
N ARG A 374 -11.94 16.44 12.88
CA ARG A 374 -12.36 17.01 14.16
C ARG A 374 -12.22 16.00 15.30
N ILE A 375 -12.75 14.79 15.14
CA ILE A 375 -12.64 13.72 16.15
C ILE A 375 -11.18 13.42 16.48
N ARG A 376 -10.30 13.32 15.47
CA ARG A 376 -8.86 13.15 15.70
C ARG A 376 -8.24 14.28 16.49
N ARG A 377 -8.55 15.54 16.15
CA ARG A 377 -8.05 16.70 16.91
C ARG A 377 -8.54 16.72 18.36
N GLU A 378 -9.78 16.32 18.60
CA GLU A 378 -10.33 16.22 19.96
C GLU A 378 -9.67 15.07 20.73
N TYR A 379 -9.47 13.92 20.09
CA TYR A 379 -8.76 12.78 20.65
C TYR A 379 -7.31 13.13 21.01
N ASP A 380 -6.55 13.70 20.07
CA ASP A 380 -5.15 14.10 20.26
C ASP A 380 -4.96 15.10 21.41
N LYS A 381 -6.01 15.86 21.78
CA LYS A 381 -6.01 16.78 22.93
C LYS A 381 -6.35 16.11 24.26
N LYS A 382 -7.23 15.11 24.24
CA LYS A 382 -7.83 14.52 25.45
C LYS A 382 -7.12 13.24 25.89
N GLN A 383 -6.61 12.44 24.95
CA GLN A 383 -6.08 11.12 25.22
C GLN A 383 -4.94 11.17 26.24
N ALA A 384 -3.94 12.03 26.02
CA ALA A 384 -2.82 12.19 26.94
C ALA A 384 -3.26 12.57 28.37
N LYS A 385 -4.28 13.43 28.51
CA LYS A 385 -4.82 13.80 29.83
C LYS A 385 -5.45 12.57 30.51
N SER A 386 -6.27 11.82 29.78
CA SER A 386 -6.91 10.61 30.29
C SER A 386 -5.88 9.55 30.71
N ASP A 387 -4.81 9.37 29.92
CA ASP A 387 -3.76 8.40 30.23
C ASP A 387 -2.95 8.82 31.46
N ILE A 388 -2.71 10.12 31.66
CA ILE A 388 -2.07 10.64 32.88
C ILE A 388 -2.99 10.44 34.09
N GLU A 389 -4.28 10.75 33.99
CA GLU A 389 -5.25 10.56 35.08
C GLU A 389 -5.34 9.09 35.51
N ARG A 390 -5.37 8.14 34.56
CA ARG A 390 -5.35 6.70 34.82
C ARG A 390 -4.10 6.27 35.59
N GLN A 391 -2.92 6.70 35.14
CA GLN A 391 -1.66 6.39 35.83
C GLN A 391 -1.61 6.97 37.24
N LEU A 392 -2.04 8.21 37.43
CA LEU A 392 -2.10 8.85 38.75
C LEU A 392 -3.10 8.15 39.69
N SER A 393 -4.12 7.48 39.14
CA SER A 393 -5.03 6.61 39.92
C SER A 393 -4.47 5.21 40.24
N GLY A 394 -3.23 4.91 39.82
CA GLY A 394 -2.56 3.63 40.07
C GLY A 394 -2.83 2.55 39.01
N GLU A 395 -3.55 2.88 37.93
CA GLU A 395 -3.77 1.96 36.82
C GLU A 395 -2.50 1.81 35.97
N LYS A 396 -2.10 0.57 35.70
CA LYS A 396 -0.98 0.25 34.81
C LYS A 396 -1.50 -0.07 33.41
N PHE A 397 -0.80 0.38 32.38
CA PHE A 397 -1.08 -0.08 31.03
C PHE A 397 -0.56 -1.50 30.87
N ALA A 398 -1.40 -2.39 30.32
CA ALA A 398 -0.94 -3.71 29.93
C ALA A 398 0.13 -3.57 28.84
N GLU A 399 1.26 -4.25 29.02
CA GLU A 399 2.23 -4.42 27.94
C GLU A 399 1.55 -5.24 26.83
N LYS A 400 1.15 -4.56 25.75
CA LYS A 400 0.84 -5.24 24.48
C LYS A 400 2.18 -5.66 23.90
N ILE A 401 2.76 -6.74 24.43
CA ILE A 401 3.97 -7.29 23.84
C ILE A 401 3.56 -7.76 22.42
N LYS A 402 4.20 -7.22 21.37
CA LYS A 402 4.04 -7.65 19.97
C LYS A 402 4.61 -9.09 19.76
N VAL A 403 4.43 -10.02 20.72
CA VAL A 403 5.02 -11.39 20.66
C VAL A 403 4.34 -12.24 19.61
N ASP A 404 3.06 -12.01 19.35
CA ASP A 404 2.41 -12.63 18.22
C ASP A 404 2.85 -11.93 16.94
N LEU A 405 3.94 -12.44 16.37
CA LEU A 405 4.36 -12.24 14.99
C LEU A 405 3.18 -12.63 14.07
N GLY A 406 2.23 -11.71 13.93
CA GLY A 406 1.22 -11.74 12.88
C GLY A 406 0.17 -12.83 12.96
N ARG A 407 0.25 -13.88 13.79
CA ARG A 407 -0.78 -14.96 13.80
C ARG A 407 -2.15 -14.39 14.15
N SER A 408 -2.85 -14.05 13.10
CA SER A 408 -4.23 -13.65 13.09
C SER A 408 -4.93 -14.73 12.31
N ASP A 409 -6.06 -15.21 12.82
CA ASP A 409 -6.92 -16.19 12.13
C ASP A 409 -7.34 -15.72 10.72
N TYR A 410 -7.09 -14.45 10.42
CA TYR A 410 -7.37 -13.85 9.13
C TYR A 410 -6.19 -13.88 8.13
N GLN A 411 -4.99 -14.30 8.54
CA GLN A 411 -3.85 -14.46 7.64
C GLN A 411 -3.94 -15.76 6.85
N THR A 412 -3.64 -15.68 5.56
CA THR A 412 -3.52 -16.84 4.67
C THR A 412 -2.14 -17.50 4.84
N PRO A 413 -2.00 -18.82 4.63
CA PRO A 413 -0.70 -19.50 4.74
C PRO A 413 0.41 -18.86 3.90
N GLN A 414 0.09 -18.35 2.70
CA GLN A 414 1.05 -17.65 1.82
C GLN A 414 1.54 -16.33 2.43
N HIS A 415 0.67 -15.63 3.15
CA HIS A 415 1.00 -14.38 3.83
C HIS A 415 1.86 -14.66 5.06
N GLN A 416 1.53 -15.71 5.82
CA GLN A 416 2.34 -16.15 6.95
C GLN A 416 3.74 -16.59 6.50
N LYS A 417 3.86 -17.40 5.44
CA LYS A 417 5.14 -17.81 4.85
C LYS A 417 6.00 -16.60 4.45
N LEU A 418 5.38 -15.58 3.82
CA LEU A 418 6.06 -14.32 3.50
C LEU A 418 6.60 -13.63 4.75
N ILE A 419 5.76 -13.46 5.77
CA ILE A 419 6.12 -12.76 7.02
C ILE A 419 7.25 -13.51 7.72
N GLU A 420 7.11 -14.81 7.94
CA GLU A 420 8.11 -15.64 8.63
C GLU A 420 9.45 -15.63 7.89
N SER A 421 9.44 -15.68 6.56
CA SER A 421 10.68 -15.68 5.76
C SER A 421 11.38 -14.32 5.82
N VAL A 422 10.64 -13.21 5.69
CA VAL A 422 11.22 -11.85 5.69
C VAL A 422 11.56 -11.35 7.10
N MET A 423 10.86 -11.82 8.13
CA MET A 423 11.12 -11.45 9.53
C MET A 423 12.02 -12.45 10.27
N SER A 424 12.58 -13.44 9.57
CA SER A 424 13.56 -14.37 10.09
C SER A 424 14.79 -13.66 10.66
N LEU A 425 15.40 -14.23 11.70
CA LEU A 425 16.66 -13.73 12.28
C LEU A 425 17.88 -14.21 11.47
N PRO A 426 19.03 -13.53 11.54
CA PRO A 426 20.25 -13.95 10.88
C PRO A 426 20.67 -15.37 11.23
N GLY A 427 21.21 -16.07 10.22
CA GLY A 427 21.87 -17.36 10.43
C GLY A 427 23.18 -17.21 11.21
N SER A 428 23.65 -18.30 11.80
CA SER A 428 24.95 -18.38 12.49
C SER A 428 26.12 -18.64 11.55
N SER A 429 25.84 -19.04 10.31
CA SER A 429 26.82 -19.33 9.27
C SER A 429 26.43 -18.73 7.92
N LEU A 430 27.39 -18.63 7.00
CA LEU A 430 27.12 -18.15 5.64
C LEU A 430 26.08 -19.01 4.91
N SER A 431 26.12 -20.33 5.08
CA SER A 431 25.15 -21.25 4.47
C SER A 431 23.73 -21.00 4.98
N GLU A 432 23.57 -20.82 6.29
CA GLU A 432 22.28 -20.50 6.90
C GLU A 432 21.76 -19.13 6.44
N GLU A 433 22.64 -18.13 6.31
CA GLU A 433 22.27 -16.80 5.84
C GLU A 433 21.88 -16.80 4.35
N ILE A 434 22.57 -17.59 3.51
CA ILE A 434 22.17 -17.83 2.11
C ILE A 434 20.78 -18.45 2.05
N LYS A 435 20.53 -19.50 2.84
CA LYS A 435 19.22 -20.18 2.90
C LYS A 435 18.12 -19.24 3.38
N ARG A 436 18.38 -18.42 4.40
CA ARG A 436 17.45 -17.41 4.92
C ARG A 436 17.04 -16.41 3.82
N ARG A 437 18.02 -15.86 3.10
CA ARG A 437 17.82 -14.87 2.04
C ARG A 437 17.13 -15.46 0.82
N SER A 438 17.58 -16.62 0.35
CA SER A 438 16.98 -17.30 -0.79
C SER A 438 15.52 -17.66 -0.50
N SER A 439 15.22 -18.12 0.72
CA SER A 439 13.85 -18.38 1.18
C SER A 439 12.99 -17.12 1.21
N ALA A 440 13.54 -15.98 1.68
CA ALA A 440 12.82 -14.71 1.70
C ALA A 440 12.54 -14.18 0.28
N ILE A 441 13.53 -14.23 -0.63
CA ILE A 441 13.37 -13.85 -2.04
C ILE A 441 12.30 -14.73 -2.71
N GLN A 442 12.36 -16.04 -2.47
CA GLN A 442 11.38 -16.99 -3.00
C GLN A 442 9.97 -16.72 -2.46
N ALA A 443 9.83 -16.46 -1.16
CA ALA A 443 8.54 -16.13 -0.55
C ALA A 443 7.96 -14.81 -1.09
N VAL A 444 8.80 -13.80 -1.34
CA VAL A 444 8.40 -12.56 -2.02
C VAL A 444 7.92 -12.85 -3.45
N ALA A 445 8.65 -13.69 -4.18
CA ALA A 445 8.32 -14.02 -5.56
C ALA A 445 6.98 -14.76 -5.66
N GLU A 446 6.76 -15.76 -4.82
CA GLU A 446 5.50 -16.51 -4.72
C GLU A 446 4.33 -15.60 -4.31
N TYR A 447 4.53 -14.73 -3.30
CA TYR A 447 3.48 -13.84 -2.83
C TYR A 447 3.09 -12.79 -3.87
N CYS A 448 3.98 -12.41 -4.79
CA CYS A 448 3.63 -11.50 -5.89
C CYS A 448 2.48 -12.05 -6.75
N GLN A 449 2.40 -13.37 -6.91
CA GLN A 449 1.37 -14.03 -7.72
C GLN A 449 0.07 -14.30 -6.93
N PHE A 450 0.07 -14.05 -5.62
CA PHE A 450 -1.07 -14.32 -4.74
C PHE A 450 -2.15 -13.24 -4.81
N GLU A 451 -3.43 -13.62 -4.85
CA GLU A 451 -4.55 -12.68 -4.74
C GLU A 451 -5.05 -12.57 -3.29
N GLU A 452 -4.86 -11.42 -2.66
CA GLU A 452 -5.31 -11.17 -1.27
C GLU A 452 -6.85 -11.11 -1.10
N GLY A 453 -7.64 -11.31 -2.17
CA GLY A 453 -9.11 -11.34 -2.09
C GLY A 453 -9.78 -9.98 -1.87
N LYS A 454 -10.88 -9.93 -1.11
CA LYS A 454 -11.55 -8.68 -0.65
C LYS A 454 -11.75 -8.74 0.86
N ILE A 455 -11.43 -7.65 1.57
CA ILE A 455 -11.85 -7.49 2.97
C ILE A 455 -13.36 -7.22 3.02
N SER A 456 -14.12 -8.08 3.71
CA SER A 456 -15.51 -7.79 4.08
C SER A 456 -15.55 -6.55 4.98
N LYS A 457 -16.48 -5.62 4.75
CA LYS A 457 -16.62 -4.38 5.56
C LYS A 457 -16.78 -4.69 7.05
N ASN A 458 -17.37 -5.83 7.40
CA ASN A 458 -17.53 -6.28 8.78
C ASN A 458 -16.21 -6.76 9.39
N ARG A 459 -15.32 -7.38 8.59
CA ARG A 459 -14.02 -7.94 9.04
C ARG A 459 -13.08 -6.84 9.56
N SER A 460 -13.08 -5.65 8.96
CA SER A 460 -12.32 -4.49 9.46
C SER A 460 -12.82 -3.93 10.82
N GLN A 461 -14.09 -4.15 11.16
CA GLN A 461 -14.64 -3.81 12.48
C GLN A 461 -14.44 -4.94 13.49
N ILE A 462 -14.44 -6.20 13.04
CA ILE A 462 -14.22 -7.39 13.86
C ILE A 462 -12.74 -7.52 14.27
N ILE A 463 -11.78 -7.34 13.35
CA ILE A 463 -10.33 -7.36 13.66
C ILE A 463 -9.96 -6.31 14.72
N ARG A 464 -10.66 -5.16 14.74
CA ARG A 464 -10.46 -4.11 15.75
C ARG A 464 -11.14 -4.41 17.08
N LYS A 465 -12.13 -5.29 17.10
CA LYS A 465 -12.79 -5.77 18.31
C LYS A 465 -12.08 -7.00 18.89
N SER A 466 -11.46 -7.85 18.05
CA SER A 466 -10.79 -9.09 18.45
C SER A 466 -9.45 -8.89 19.18
N THR A 467 -8.98 -7.64 19.33
CA THR A 467 -7.99 -7.30 20.35
C THR A 467 -8.57 -7.38 21.78
N LYS A 468 -9.85 -7.75 21.91
CA LYS A 468 -10.48 -8.27 23.13
C LYS A 468 -10.97 -9.69 22.84
N MET A 469 -10.51 -10.68 23.61
CA MET A 469 -11.04 -12.06 23.65
C MET A 469 -12.58 -12.05 23.79
N GLN A 470 -13.39 -13.01 23.32
CA GLN A 470 -13.28 -14.48 23.35
C GLN A 470 -14.21 -15.13 22.29
N GLU A 471 -13.93 -16.41 21.99
CA GLU A 471 -14.74 -17.53 21.46
C GLU A 471 -16.05 -17.22 20.71
N ALA A 472 -16.11 -17.66 19.44
CA ALA A 472 -17.34 -17.69 18.65
C ALA A 472 -17.63 -19.10 18.17
N ILE A 473 -18.85 -19.55 18.43
CA ILE A 473 -19.52 -20.68 17.77
C ILE A 473 -19.42 -20.47 16.24
N ASP A 474 -19.16 -21.55 15.50
CA ASP A 474 -19.03 -21.54 14.03
C ASP A 474 -20.38 -21.23 13.36
N LEU A 475 -20.69 -19.92 13.26
CA LEU A 475 -21.88 -19.39 12.58
C LEU A 475 -21.90 -19.69 11.08
N ASP A 476 -20.75 -20.04 10.51
CA ASP A 476 -20.56 -20.27 9.08
C ASP A 476 -21.01 -21.69 8.70
N GLU A 477 -20.75 -22.68 9.55
CA GLU A 477 -21.27 -24.06 9.41
C GLU A 477 -22.81 -24.08 9.50
N LEU A 478 -23.38 -23.40 10.50
CA LEU A 478 -24.85 -23.30 10.67
C LEU A 478 -25.53 -22.61 9.47
N ALA A 479 -24.88 -21.61 8.87
CA ALA A 479 -25.40 -20.90 7.70
C ALA A 479 -25.41 -21.79 6.45
N LEU A 480 -24.41 -22.65 6.28
CA LEU A 480 -24.35 -23.61 5.17
C LEU A 480 -25.43 -24.69 5.33
N GLU A 481 -25.62 -25.23 6.53
CA GLU A 481 -26.68 -26.20 6.81
C GLU A 481 -28.07 -25.62 6.53
N THR A 482 -28.35 -24.42 7.05
CA THR A 482 -29.64 -23.73 6.82
C THR A 482 -29.90 -23.50 5.33
N ALA A 483 -28.87 -23.09 4.57
CA ALA A 483 -29.00 -22.88 3.13
C ALA A 483 -29.21 -24.18 2.35
N ARG A 484 -28.56 -25.27 2.78
CA ARG A 484 -28.75 -26.61 2.20
C ARG A 484 -30.17 -27.10 2.40
N GLU A 485 -30.71 -26.94 3.60
CA GLU A 485 -32.09 -27.32 3.92
C GLU A 485 -33.09 -26.56 3.05
N GLU A 486 -32.92 -25.25 2.88
CA GLU A 486 -33.80 -24.42 2.03
C GLU A 486 -33.76 -24.88 0.57
N LEU A 487 -32.55 -25.10 0.01
CA LEU A 487 -32.39 -25.56 -1.37
C LEU A 487 -32.95 -26.97 -1.63
N THR A 488 -33.12 -27.78 -0.58
CA THR A 488 -33.60 -29.17 -0.68
C THR A 488 -35.12 -29.25 -0.44
N ARG A 489 -35.67 -28.45 0.48
CA ARG A 489 -37.09 -28.51 0.88
C ARG A 489 -37.99 -27.59 0.07
N GLU A 490 -37.48 -26.41 -0.33
CA GLU A 490 -38.32 -25.41 -0.99
C GLU A 490 -38.39 -25.64 -2.51
N ARG A 491 -39.62 -25.67 -3.06
CA ARG A 491 -39.84 -25.81 -4.50
C ARG A 491 -39.35 -24.59 -5.31
N ARG A 492 -39.19 -23.44 -4.66
CA ARG A 492 -38.66 -22.19 -5.23
C ARG A 492 -37.76 -21.49 -4.21
N PRO A 493 -36.51 -21.96 -4.05
CA PRO A 493 -35.61 -21.43 -3.03
C PRO A 493 -35.25 -19.96 -3.28
N LEU A 494 -34.94 -19.22 -2.21
CA LEU A 494 -34.46 -17.86 -2.30
C LEU A 494 -32.93 -17.78 -2.37
N ILE A 495 -32.25 -18.92 -2.50
CA ILE A 495 -30.79 -19.04 -2.59
C ILE A 495 -30.46 -19.64 -3.97
N CYS A 496 -29.35 -19.21 -4.57
CA CYS A 496 -28.92 -19.75 -5.86
C CYS A 496 -28.08 -21.03 -5.67
N PHE A 497 -28.57 -22.17 -6.18
CA PHE A 497 -27.91 -23.48 -6.06
C PHE A 497 -26.48 -23.47 -6.62
N MET A 498 -26.24 -22.77 -7.75
CA MET A 498 -24.92 -22.64 -8.35
C MET A 498 -23.95 -21.77 -7.55
N CYS A 499 -24.45 -20.81 -6.77
CA CYS A 499 -23.62 -20.05 -5.83
C CYS A 499 -23.31 -20.91 -4.61
N TYR A 500 -24.30 -21.62 -4.09
CA TYR A 500 -24.13 -22.52 -2.95
C TYR A 500 -23.09 -23.62 -3.21
N GLY A 501 -23.17 -24.28 -4.37
CA GLY A 501 -22.23 -25.33 -4.78
C GLY A 501 -20.82 -24.84 -5.12
N ASN A 502 -20.58 -23.53 -5.22
CA ASN A 502 -19.27 -23.01 -5.58
C ASN A 502 -18.42 -22.76 -4.34
N GLU A 503 -17.58 -23.72 -3.99
CA GLU A 503 -16.67 -23.66 -2.82
C GLU A 503 -15.66 -22.51 -2.88
N LYS A 504 -15.43 -21.93 -4.07
CA LYS A 504 -14.54 -20.77 -4.24
C LYS A 504 -15.20 -19.45 -3.85
N LEU A 505 -16.50 -19.44 -3.55
CA LEU A 505 -17.22 -18.28 -3.04
C LEU A 505 -17.20 -18.24 -1.51
N ALA A 506 -17.23 -17.04 -0.93
CA ALA A 506 -17.38 -16.88 0.51
C ALA A 506 -18.74 -17.42 0.96
N ILE A 507 -18.82 -17.96 2.18
CA ILE A 507 -20.06 -18.58 2.73
C ILE A 507 -21.26 -17.64 2.60
N LYS A 508 -21.10 -16.35 2.90
CA LYS A 508 -22.15 -15.34 2.70
C LYS A 508 -22.69 -15.26 1.26
N ASP A 509 -21.82 -15.41 0.25
CA ASP A 509 -22.23 -15.36 -1.16
C ASP A 509 -22.85 -16.70 -1.60
N ARG A 510 -22.39 -17.82 -1.01
CA ARG A 510 -22.97 -19.16 -1.17
C ARG A 510 -24.37 -19.25 -0.58
N THR A 511 -24.61 -18.57 0.55
CA THR A 511 -25.87 -18.57 1.30
C THR A 511 -26.67 -17.28 1.10
N GLN A 512 -26.33 -16.47 0.09
CA GLN A 512 -26.99 -15.19 -0.16
C GLN A 512 -28.47 -15.41 -0.49
N ARG A 513 -29.33 -14.97 0.43
CA ARG A 513 -30.78 -14.98 0.24
C ARG A 513 -31.23 -13.78 -0.60
N PHE A 514 -32.02 -14.04 -1.63
CA PHE A 514 -32.64 -13.04 -2.51
C PHE A 514 -34.02 -12.67 -1.99
N THR A 515 -34.50 -11.48 -2.35
CA THR A 515 -35.82 -10.99 -1.89
C THR A 515 -37.01 -11.69 -2.57
N SER A 516 -36.77 -12.40 -3.68
CA SER A 516 -37.78 -13.19 -4.38
C SER A 516 -37.14 -14.23 -5.30
N SER A 517 -37.87 -15.30 -5.62
CA SER A 517 -37.44 -16.34 -6.57
C SER A 517 -37.20 -15.80 -7.99
N GLY A 518 -37.91 -14.74 -8.39
CA GLY A 518 -37.66 -14.01 -9.64
C GLY A 518 -36.30 -13.29 -9.66
N ASN A 519 -35.79 -12.86 -8.50
CA ASN A 519 -34.44 -12.30 -8.40
C ASN A 519 -33.35 -13.37 -8.44
N VAL A 520 -33.61 -14.57 -7.89
CA VAL A 520 -32.72 -15.74 -8.05
C VAL A 520 -32.61 -16.12 -9.53
N THR A 521 -33.75 -16.19 -10.22
CA THR A 521 -33.86 -16.40 -11.67
C THR A 521 -33.01 -15.41 -12.47
N ARG A 522 -33.17 -14.11 -12.21
CA ARG A 522 -32.40 -13.05 -12.91
C ARG A 522 -30.90 -13.14 -12.61
N HIS A 523 -30.55 -13.47 -11.36
CA HIS A 523 -29.16 -13.68 -10.97
C HIS A 523 -28.55 -14.88 -11.69
N PHE A 524 -29.25 -16.01 -11.72
CA PHE A 524 -28.83 -17.22 -12.42
C PHE A 524 -28.55 -16.94 -13.90
N ARG A 525 -29.48 -16.28 -14.61
CA ARG A 525 -29.27 -15.90 -16.02
C ARG A 525 -28.03 -15.04 -16.21
N ASN A 526 -28.00 -13.88 -15.56
CA ASN A 526 -26.95 -12.88 -15.79
C ASN A 526 -25.56 -13.32 -15.32
N ARG A 527 -25.48 -14.21 -14.32
CA ARG A 527 -24.22 -14.56 -13.66
C ARG A 527 -23.69 -15.93 -14.04
N HIS A 528 -24.56 -16.90 -14.29
CA HIS A 528 -24.16 -18.29 -14.56
C HIS A 528 -24.44 -18.70 -15.99
N LEU A 529 -25.59 -18.32 -16.55
CA LEU A 529 -26.02 -18.81 -17.86
C LEU A 529 -25.49 -17.96 -19.04
N ASP A 530 -25.68 -16.64 -19.01
CA ASP A 530 -25.27 -15.71 -20.09
C ASP A 530 -23.74 -15.65 -20.23
N LYS A 531 -23.04 -16.01 -19.17
CA LYS A 531 -21.57 -16.00 -19.09
C LYS A 531 -20.96 -17.37 -19.37
N LEU A 532 -21.77 -18.39 -19.64
CA LEU A 532 -21.28 -19.68 -20.07
C LEU A 532 -20.93 -19.59 -21.56
N GLU A 533 -19.74 -20.03 -21.94
CA GLU A 533 -19.36 -20.14 -23.36
C GLU A 533 -20.09 -21.34 -24.00
N ASP A 534 -20.40 -21.24 -25.29
CA ASP A 534 -21.13 -22.31 -25.97
C ASP A 534 -20.25 -23.58 -26.06
N GLY A 535 -20.84 -24.73 -25.71
CA GLY A 535 -20.13 -26.02 -25.67
C GLY A 535 -19.37 -26.33 -24.38
N VAL A 536 -19.32 -25.42 -23.40
CA VAL A 536 -18.69 -25.68 -22.09
C VAL A 536 -19.65 -26.44 -21.17
N SER A 537 -19.18 -27.58 -20.66
CA SER A 537 -19.88 -28.40 -19.69
C SER A 537 -19.76 -27.86 -18.27
N VAL A 538 -20.81 -27.97 -17.46
CA VAL A 538 -20.89 -27.44 -16.09
C VAL A 538 -21.38 -28.51 -15.12
N ASN A 539 -20.84 -28.53 -13.90
CA ASN A 539 -21.29 -29.43 -12.86
C ASN A 539 -22.29 -28.74 -11.93
N CYS A 540 -23.31 -29.48 -11.51
CA CYS A 540 -24.12 -29.11 -10.37
C CYS A 540 -23.59 -29.84 -9.13
N GLU A 541 -22.79 -29.14 -8.31
CA GLU A 541 -22.17 -29.71 -7.09
C GLU A 541 -23.19 -30.11 -6.01
N MET A 542 -24.44 -29.65 -6.12
CA MET A 542 -25.54 -30.03 -5.24
C MET A 542 -26.10 -31.42 -5.56
N CYS A 543 -26.19 -31.73 -6.86
CA CYS A 543 -26.77 -32.97 -7.38
C CYS A 543 -25.70 -33.95 -7.87
N SER A 544 -24.43 -33.54 -7.89
CA SER A 544 -23.29 -34.29 -8.42
C SER A 544 -23.50 -34.79 -9.85
N ILE A 545 -24.14 -33.98 -10.69
CA ILE A 545 -24.38 -34.30 -12.11
C ILE A 545 -23.60 -33.38 -13.04
N HIS A 546 -23.26 -33.91 -14.22
CA HIS A 546 -22.58 -33.21 -15.29
C HIS A 546 -23.58 -32.77 -16.36
N LEU A 547 -23.58 -31.49 -16.73
CA LEU A 547 -24.53 -30.88 -17.66
C LEU A 547 -23.78 -30.36 -18.89
N GLN A 548 -24.15 -30.84 -20.08
CA GLN A 548 -23.53 -30.48 -21.35
C GLN A 548 -24.20 -29.23 -21.93
N GLY A 549 -23.56 -28.09 -21.69
CA GLY A 549 -23.94 -26.82 -22.29
C GLY A 549 -25.17 -26.16 -21.66
N LYS A 550 -25.58 -25.04 -22.28
CA LYS A 550 -26.58 -24.10 -21.72
C LYS A 550 -27.97 -24.69 -21.58
N MET A 551 -28.43 -25.49 -22.55
CA MET A 551 -29.80 -26.03 -22.55
C MET A 551 -30.01 -27.04 -21.43
N GLU A 552 -29.06 -27.93 -21.19
CA GLU A 552 -29.13 -28.90 -20.09
C GLU A 552 -29.08 -28.21 -18.73
N LEU A 553 -28.21 -27.20 -18.59
CA LEU A 553 -28.13 -26.39 -17.37
C LEU A 553 -29.43 -25.63 -17.09
N GLN A 554 -30.09 -25.07 -18.11
CA GLN A 554 -31.39 -24.40 -17.98
C GLN A 554 -32.48 -25.36 -17.55
N ARG A 555 -32.57 -26.53 -18.20
CA ARG A 555 -33.59 -27.53 -17.90
C ARG A 555 -33.41 -28.07 -16.48
N HIS A 556 -32.18 -28.42 -16.10
CA HIS A 556 -31.86 -28.86 -14.75
C HIS A 556 -32.16 -27.80 -13.68
N ALA A 557 -31.81 -26.54 -13.92
CA ALA A 557 -32.12 -25.44 -13.00
C ALA A 557 -33.63 -25.26 -12.76
N PHE A 558 -34.44 -25.51 -13.79
CA PHE A 558 -35.90 -25.44 -13.70
C PHE A 558 -36.49 -26.66 -13.00
N ASP A 559 -36.15 -27.87 -13.46
CA ASP A 559 -36.76 -29.12 -13.02
C ASP A 559 -36.35 -29.50 -11.59
N VAL A 560 -35.09 -29.26 -11.21
CA VAL A 560 -34.52 -29.71 -9.92
C VAL A 560 -34.43 -28.59 -8.89
N HIS A 561 -34.15 -27.35 -9.31
CA HIS A 561 -33.91 -26.23 -8.41
C HIS A 561 -34.95 -25.10 -8.50
N GLY A 562 -36.03 -25.28 -9.28
CA GLY A 562 -37.16 -24.34 -9.35
C GLY A 562 -36.79 -22.94 -9.84
N THR A 563 -35.63 -22.78 -10.50
CA THR A 563 -35.12 -21.51 -11.01
C THR A 563 -35.55 -21.35 -12.46
N VAL A 564 -36.42 -20.37 -12.75
CA VAL A 564 -37.15 -20.30 -14.03
C VAL A 564 -36.35 -19.49 -15.06
N SER A 565 -36.19 -19.96 -16.30
CA SER A 565 -35.66 -19.14 -17.41
C SER A 565 -36.73 -18.37 -18.20
#